data_AF-A0A3M7P0F6-F1
#
_entry.id   AF-A0A3M7P0F6-F1
#
_cell.length_a   1.000
_cell.length_b   1.000
_cell.length_c   1.000
_cell.angle_alpha   90.00
_cell.angle_beta   90.00
_cell.angle_gamma   90.00
#
_symmetry.space_group_name_H-M   'P 1'
#
loop_
_entity.id
_entity.type
_entity.pdbx_description
1 polymer ?
#
loop_
_entity_poly.entity_id
_entity_poly.type
_entity_poly.pdbx_seq_one_letter_code
_entity_poly.pdbx_strand_id
1 'polypeptide(L)'
;LPLPKLTVNPICNSPTVRTSAVGEILIDAHSQVRTHLLNDPHHKLPQVVPEGVIVSEISVDKPALDRQLALGHSPYRYICLGKDFHTFVGLQFVGPDAQSARYYWFVIWDDSNQGKPDFCPKTASKHQLYQFALKEGASFEPKLTEIMRLTNGDGVAILSLGIHDLVLEFDQLSRGHRIALVGDAAHSMTPFSRRGACHAMIDALKLGKAIGERGPDDIVEDLEEDTQEMLKRGNEAVLKSRTANEERAARE
;
A
#
# COMPACT_ATOMS: atom_id res chain seq x y z
N LEU A 1 -17.36 -29.67 12.88
CA LEU A 1 -15.97 -29.72 13.39
C LEU A 1 -15.75 -28.49 14.25
N PRO A 2 -15.17 -28.58 15.47
CA PRO A 2 -14.88 -27.38 16.25
C PRO A 2 -13.84 -26.54 15.49
N LEU A 3 -14.10 -25.23 15.37
CA LEU A 3 -13.17 -24.28 14.74
C LEU A 3 -11.80 -24.38 15.45
N PRO A 4 -10.68 -24.46 14.72
CA PRO A 4 -9.36 -24.40 15.33
C PRO A 4 -9.26 -23.08 16.11
N LYS A 5 -8.85 -23.15 17.39
CA LYS A 5 -8.54 -21.97 18.20
C LYS A 5 -7.31 -21.28 17.60
N LEU A 6 -7.53 -20.37 16.66
CA LEU A 6 -6.50 -19.49 16.13
C LEU A 6 -6.09 -18.51 17.23
N THR A 7 -4.96 -18.82 17.87
CA THR A 7 -4.31 -17.90 18.80
C THR A 7 -3.38 -17.02 17.97
N VAL A 8 -3.87 -15.86 17.56
CA VAL A 8 -3.05 -14.87 16.85
C VAL A 8 -2.15 -14.19 17.89
N ASN A 9 -0.85 -14.46 17.86
CA ASN A 9 0.12 -13.71 18.65
C ASN A 9 0.52 -12.46 17.85
N PRO A 10 0.28 -11.24 18.35
CA PRO A 10 0.69 -10.03 17.65
C PRO A 10 2.22 -9.92 17.64
N ILE A 11 2.79 -9.71 16.45
CA ILE A 11 4.20 -9.35 16.27
C ILE A 11 4.31 -7.84 16.49
N CYS A 12 4.29 -7.39 17.75
CA CYS A 12 4.58 -5.99 18.11
C CYS A 12 5.36 -5.98 19.43
N ASN A 13 6.55 -5.39 19.42
CA ASN A 13 7.46 -5.22 20.57
C ASN A 13 6.97 -4.18 21.61
N SER A 14 5.66 -4.09 21.84
CA SER A 14 5.09 -3.35 22.97
C SER A 14 4.66 -4.36 24.05
N PRO A 15 4.52 -3.97 25.33
CA PRO A 15 3.95 -4.85 26.34
C PRO A 15 2.46 -5.03 26.02
N THR A 16 2.14 -5.99 25.16
CA THR A 16 0.77 -6.27 24.75
C THR A 16 0.03 -6.98 25.88
N VAL A 17 -1.08 -6.38 26.32
CA VAL A 17 -2.09 -7.08 27.09
C VAL A 17 -2.57 -8.26 26.26
N ARG A 18 -2.34 -9.49 26.74
CA ARG A 18 -2.75 -10.70 26.04
C ARG A 18 -4.24 -10.93 26.26
N THR A 19 -5.06 -10.35 25.41
CA THR A 19 -6.51 -10.57 25.38
C THR A 19 -6.87 -11.63 24.34
N SER A 20 -7.97 -12.35 24.54
CA SER A 20 -8.54 -13.27 23.57
C SER A 20 -9.99 -12.86 23.23
N ALA A 21 -10.41 -13.16 22.01
CA ALA A 21 -11.77 -13.01 21.54
C ALA A 21 -12.19 -14.30 20.82
N VAL A 22 -13.50 -14.58 20.81
CA VAL A 22 -14.09 -15.70 20.08
C VAL A 22 -15.18 -15.13 19.18
N GLY A 23 -15.19 -15.58 17.93
CA GLY A 23 -16.19 -15.20 16.94
C GLY A 23 -16.49 -16.38 16.01
N GLU A 24 -17.61 -16.29 15.31
CA GLU A 24 -18.05 -17.33 14.37
C GLU A 24 -17.32 -17.23 13.03
N ILE A 25 -16.91 -16.01 12.64
CA ILE A 25 -16.17 -15.72 11.42
C ILE A 25 -14.93 -14.91 11.79
N LEU A 26 -13.79 -15.22 11.16
CA LEU A 26 -12.56 -14.45 11.25
C LEU A 26 -12.27 -13.77 9.91
N ILE A 27 -12.13 -12.44 9.93
CA ILE A 27 -11.79 -11.64 8.74
C ILE A 27 -10.40 -11.06 8.96
N ASP A 28 -9.47 -11.36 8.08
CA ASP A 28 -8.11 -10.83 8.13
C ASP A 28 -7.89 -9.80 7.02
N ALA A 29 -7.70 -8.55 7.44
CA ALA A 29 -7.31 -7.43 6.59
C ALA A 29 -5.83 -7.01 6.80
N HIS A 30 -5.10 -7.71 7.68
CA HIS A 30 -3.74 -7.35 8.10
C HIS A 30 -2.71 -8.46 7.90
N SER A 31 -3.07 -9.54 7.22
CA SER A 31 -2.21 -10.67 6.82
C SER A 31 -1.64 -11.56 7.93
N GLN A 32 -1.99 -11.31 9.19
CA GLN A 32 -1.52 -12.15 10.29
C GLN A 32 -2.14 -13.55 10.25
N VAL A 33 -3.38 -13.67 9.80
CA VAL A 33 -4.06 -14.97 9.64
C VAL A 33 -3.55 -15.64 8.37
N ARG A 34 -3.32 -14.87 7.29
CA ARG A 34 -2.73 -15.39 6.04
C ARG A 34 -1.48 -16.24 6.31
N THR A 35 -0.53 -15.74 7.11
CA THR A 35 0.72 -16.46 7.36
C THR A 35 0.52 -17.81 8.05
N HIS A 36 -0.50 -17.92 8.90
CA HIS A 36 -0.89 -19.18 9.53
C HIS A 36 -1.59 -20.11 8.54
N LEU A 37 -2.52 -19.58 7.71
CA LEU A 37 -3.23 -20.37 6.71
C LEU A 37 -2.29 -20.97 5.66
N LEU A 38 -1.30 -20.20 5.22
CA LEU A 38 -0.38 -20.57 4.15
C LEU A 38 0.91 -21.23 4.64
N ASN A 39 1.05 -21.46 5.95
CA ASN A 39 2.29 -21.94 6.57
C ASN A 39 3.53 -21.13 6.15
N ASP A 40 3.37 -19.80 6.09
CA ASP A 40 4.42 -18.83 5.74
C ASP A 40 4.72 -17.89 6.92
N PRO A 41 5.31 -18.39 8.01
CA PRO A 41 5.55 -17.60 9.22
C PRO A 41 6.54 -16.45 9.02
N HIS A 42 7.31 -16.48 7.92
CA HIS A 42 8.33 -15.50 7.61
C HIS A 42 7.90 -14.47 6.56
N HIS A 43 6.63 -14.46 6.15
CA HIS A 43 6.09 -13.54 5.14
C HIS A 43 6.93 -13.55 3.84
N LYS A 44 7.34 -14.74 3.39
CA LYS A 44 8.10 -14.90 2.14
C LYS A 44 7.22 -14.86 0.90
N LEU A 45 5.90 -15.02 1.06
CA LEU A 45 4.95 -15.04 -0.05
C LEU A 45 4.78 -13.69 -0.76
N PRO A 46 4.64 -12.55 -0.04
CA PRO A 46 4.73 -11.25 -0.69
C PRO A 46 6.08 -11.09 -1.39
N GLN A 47 6.06 -10.93 -2.70
CA GLN A 47 7.27 -10.77 -3.50
C GLN A 47 7.71 -9.31 -3.40
N VAL A 48 9.01 -9.10 -3.15
CA VAL A 48 9.60 -7.76 -3.18
C VAL A 48 9.64 -7.30 -4.63
N VAL A 49 8.96 -6.19 -4.91
CA VAL A 49 9.05 -5.51 -6.20
C VAL A 49 10.30 -4.62 -6.15
N PRO A 50 11.16 -4.65 -7.19
CA PRO A 50 12.42 -3.93 -7.19
C PRO A 50 12.20 -2.43 -7.43
N GLU A 51 11.57 -1.76 -6.46
CA GLU A 51 11.29 -0.34 -6.52
C GLU A 51 11.66 0.33 -5.21
N GLY A 52 12.30 1.48 -5.36
CA GLY A 52 12.56 2.37 -4.26
C GLY A 52 11.43 3.37 -4.13
N VAL A 53 11.02 3.63 -2.89
CA VAL A 53 10.04 4.65 -2.55
C VAL A 53 10.58 5.51 -1.44
N ILE A 54 10.47 6.83 -1.61
CA ILE A 54 10.63 7.78 -0.52
C ILE A 54 9.30 8.49 -0.36
N VAL A 55 8.69 8.37 0.83
CA VAL A 55 7.48 9.10 1.21
C VAL A 55 7.84 10.15 2.24
N SER A 56 7.14 11.28 2.20
CA SER A 56 7.43 12.45 3.02
C SER A 56 6.13 13.26 3.19
N GLU A 57 5.93 13.85 4.37
CA GLU A 57 4.75 14.65 4.72
C GLU A 57 5.15 16.04 5.22
N ILE A 58 4.40 17.08 4.87
CA ILE A 58 4.63 18.46 5.34
C ILE A 58 3.30 19.15 5.64
N SER A 59 3.29 19.97 6.70
CA SER A 59 2.21 20.94 6.93
C SER A 59 2.56 22.27 6.28
N VAL A 60 1.61 22.84 5.55
CA VAL A 60 1.75 24.10 4.83
C VAL A 60 0.69 25.10 5.28
N ASP A 61 1.00 26.39 5.12
CA ASP A 61 0.10 27.49 5.42
C ASP A 61 -0.84 27.80 4.24
N LYS A 62 -1.74 28.77 4.44
CA LYS A 62 -2.75 29.16 3.45
C LYS A 62 -2.17 29.58 2.10
N PRO A 63 -1.12 30.44 2.02
CA PRO A 63 -0.51 30.78 0.74
C PRO A 63 0.01 29.56 -0.03
N ALA A 64 0.70 28.64 0.65
CA ALA A 64 1.20 27.42 0.02
C ALA A 64 0.06 26.46 -0.36
N LEU A 65 -0.99 26.34 0.45
CA LEU A 65 -2.20 25.59 0.12
C LEU A 65 -2.88 26.13 -1.15
N ASP A 66 -3.12 27.44 -1.22
CA ASP A 66 -3.74 28.08 -2.40
C ASP A 66 -2.88 27.90 -3.65
N ARG A 67 -1.56 28.01 -3.50
CA ARG A 67 -0.61 27.74 -4.57
C ARG A 67 -0.73 26.31 -5.09
N GLN A 68 -0.79 25.32 -4.21
CA GLN A 68 -0.90 23.91 -4.62
C GLN A 68 -2.26 23.61 -5.26
N LEU A 69 -3.35 24.14 -4.71
CA LEU A 69 -4.69 23.96 -5.28
C LEU A 69 -4.83 24.59 -6.67
N ALA A 70 -4.06 25.65 -6.97
CA ALA A 70 -3.97 26.23 -8.31
C ALA A 70 -3.18 25.36 -9.31
N LEU A 71 -2.28 24.50 -8.83
CA LEU A 71 -1.56 23.53 -9.68
C LEU A 71 -2.40 22.27 -9.94
N GLY A 72 -3.15 21.83 -8.92
CA GLY A 72 -4.10 20.74 -9.03
C GLY A 72 -5.07 20.74 -7.85
N HIS A 73 -6.36 20.59 -8.12
CA HIS A 73 -7.41 20.65 -7.10
C HIS A 73 -7.36 19.53 -6.04
N SER A 74 -6.50 18.52 -6.22
CA SER A 74 -6.41 17.34 -5.35
C SER A 74 -5.00 16.73 -5.54
N PRO A 75 -4.74 15.41 -5.74
CA PRO A 75 -3.38 14.99 -6.03
C PRO A 75 -3.01 15.19 -7.49
N TYR A 76 -1.72 15.39 -7.73
CA TYR A 76 -1.14 15.29 -9.07
C TYR A 76 0.01 14.29 -9.07
N ARG A 77 0.15 13.57 -10.19
CA ARG A 77 1.27 12.67 -10.46
C ARG A 77 2.02 13.21 -11.66
N TYR A 78 3.35 13.25 -11.57
CA TYR A 78 4.21 13.62 -12.68
C TYR A 78 5.08 12.44 -13.06
N ILE A 79 5.03 12.08 -14.35
CA ILE A 79 5.82 11.01 -14.96
C ILE A 79 6.64 11.66 -16.06
N CYS A 80 7.96 11.65 -15.93
CA CYS A 80 8.86 12.09 -16.98
C CYS A 80 9.13 10.91 -17.92
N LEU A 81 8.79 11.04 -19.20
CA LEU A 81 9.06 10.00 -20.20
C LEU A 81 10.58 9.86 -20.40
N GLY A 82 11.09 8.62 -20.44
CA GLY A 82 12.52 8.33 -20.54
C GLY A 82 13.30 8.54 -19.23
N LYS A 83 12.60 8.54 -18.09
CA LYS A 83 13.18 8.51 -16.75
C LYS A 83 12.46 7.45 -15.92
N ASP A 84 13.23 6.61 -15.24
CA ASP A 84 12.74 5.71 -14.19
C ASP A 84 12.06 6.41 -13.01
N PHE A 85 12.17 7.73 -12.89
CA PHE A 85 11.75 8.50 -11.74
C PHE A 85 10.36 9.14 -11.95
N HIS A 86 9.48 9.02 -10.94
CA HIS A 86 8.21 9.75 -10.93
C HIS A 86 7.84 10.23 -9.53
N THR A 87 7.00 11.26 -9.47
CA THR A 87 6.53 11.82 -8.21
C THR A 87 5.02 11.93 -8.17
N PHE A 88 4.51 11.93 -6.95
CA PHE A 88 3.14 12.20 -6.62
C PHE A 88 3.12 13.18 -5.47
N VAL A 89 2.20 14.13 -5.53
CA VAL A 89 1.89 15.04 -4.43
C VAL A 89 0.41 14.93 -4.16
N GLY A 90 0.05 14.70 -2.90
CA GLY A 90 -1.33 14.55 -2.46
C GLY A 90 -1.65 15.44 -1.27
N LEU A 91 -2.84 16.02 -1.30
CA LEU A 91 -3.44 16.68 -0.15
C LEU A 91 -4.01 15.61 0.79
N GLN A 92 -3.49 15.53 2.01
CA GLN A 92 -3.91 14.54 3.01
C GLN A 92 -5.09 15.03 3.84
N PHE A 93 -5.02 16.27 4.34
CA PHE A 93 -6.14 16.92 5.00
C PHE A 93 -5.98 18.45 4.93
N VAL A 94 -7.12 19.16 4.96
CA VAL A 94 -7.18 20.62 5.16
C VAL A 94 -7.60 20.87 6.60
N GLY A 95 -6.93 21.78 7.29
CA GLY A 95 -7.24 22.15 8.66
C GLY A 95 -8.69 22.66 8.78
N PRO A 96 -9.34 22.53 9.95
CA PRO A 96 -10.74 22.93 10.11
C PRO A 96 -11.03 24.39 9.79
N ASP A 97 -10.04 25.27 9.96
CA ASP A 97 -10.09 26.70 9.66
C ASP A 97 -9.77 27.03 8.19
N ALA A 98 -9.42 26.02 7.38
CA ALA A 98 -8.91 26.16 6.02
C ALA A 98 -7.68 27.08 5.89
N GLN A 99 -6.93 27.30 6.97
CA GLN A 99 -5.72 28.14 6.98
C GLN A 99 -4.43 27.34 6.87
N SER A 100 -4.52 26.01 6.97
CA SER A 100 -3.40 25.09 6.84
C SER A 100 -3.83 23.81 6.16
N ALA A 101 -2.88 23.08 5.64
CA ALA A 101 -3.11 21.75 5.09
C ALA A 101 -1.89 20.86 5.32
N ARG A 102 -2.12 19.55 5.38
CA ARG A 102 -1.04 18.57 5.33
C ARG A 102 -0.99 17.95 3.95
N TYR A 103 0.17 18.04 3.33
CA TYR A 103 0.50 17.37 2.09
C TYR A 103 1.40 16.18 2.37
N TYR A 104 1.31 15.19 1.52
CA TYR A 104 2.33 14.16 1.40
C TYR A 104 2.83 14.14 -0.03
N TRP A 105 4.08 13.76 -0.19
CA TRP A 105 4.65 13.49 -1.49
C TRP A 105 5.43 12.19 -1.42
N PHE A 106 5.54 11.56 -2.58
CA PHE A 106 6.47 10.46 -2.72
C PHE A 106 7.20 10.55 -4.04
N VAL A 107 8.37 9.93 -4.05
CA VAL A 107 9.11 9.63 -5.26
C VAL A 107 9.34 8.14 -5.36
N ILE A 108 9.19 7.62 -6.56
CA ILE A 108 9.36 6.20 -6.85
C ILE A 108 10.26 6.06 -8.06
N TRP A 109 11.15 5.07 -7.99
CA TRP A 109 12.07 4.72 -9.06
C TRP A 109 12.28 3.22 -9.15
N ASP A 110 12.70 2.76 -10.33
CA ASP A 110 13.15 1.39 -10.56
C ASP A 110 14.47 1.14 -9.79
N ASP A 111 14.44 0.19 -8.87
CA ASP A 111 15.56 -0.23 -8.04
C ASP A 111 16.03 -1.66 -8.36
N SER A 112 15.78 -2.14 -9.59
CA SER A 112 16.21 -3.45 -10.11
C SER A 112 17.71 -3.68 -10.03
N ASN A 113 18.51 -2.63 -10.04
CA ASN A 113 19.96 -2.69 -9.82
C ASN A 113 20.36 -2.76 -8.33
N GLN A 114 19.42 -2.92 -7.39
CA GLN A 114 19.64 -3.02 -5.94
C GLN A 114 20.46 -1.84 -5.38
N GLY A 115 19.96 -0.63 -5.61
CA GLY A 115 20.67 0.61 -5.34
C GLY A 115 21.54 1.01 -6.53
N LYS A 116 21.51 2.30 -6.88
CA LYS A 116 22.67 2.88 -7.59
C LYS A 116 23.91 2.54 -6.73
N PRO A 117 25.07 2.20 -7.31
CA PRO A 117 26.24 1.72 -6.56
C PRO A 117 26.61 2.58 -5.33
N ASP A 118 26.23 3.85 -5.35
CA ASP A 118 26.54 4.85 -4.33
C ASP A 118 25.36 5.20 -3.37
N PHE A 119 24.18 4.56 -3.49
CA PHE A 119 23.00 4.92 -2.67
C PHE A 119 22.10 3.72 -2.33
N CYS A 120 22.03 3.39 -1.04
CA CYS A 120 21.11 2.39 -0.49
C CYS A 120 20.00 3.09 0.34
N PRO A 121 18.74 3.08 -0.11
CA PRO A 121 17.63 3.75 0.59
C PRO A 121 17.37 3.18 1.99
N LYS A 122 17.66 1.89 2.19
CA LYS A 122 17.44 1.18 3.46
C LYS A 122 18.40 1.62 4.56
N THR A 123 19.57 2.14 4.22
CA THR A 123 20.61 2.56 5.18
C THR A 123 20.90 4.05 5.13
N ALA A 124 20.38 4.77 4.14
CA ALA A 124 20.52 6.20 4.01
C ALA A 124 19.82 6.96 5.17
N SER A 125 20.47 8.01 5.65
CA SER A 125 19.84 8.96 6.59
C SER A 125 18.69 9.71 5.93
N LYS A 126 17.77 10.25 6.73
CA LYS A 126 16.67 11.11 6.24
C LYS A 126 17.18 12.24 5.35
N HIS A 127 18.28 12.88 5.73
CA HIS A 127 18.89 13.93 4.93
C HIS A 127 19.38 13.41 3.57
N GLN A 128 20.04 12.26 3.52
CA GLN A 128 20.48 11.65 2.25
C GLN A 128 19.31 11.26 1.35
N LEU A 129 18.24 10.69 1.92
CA LEU A 129 17.00 10.39 1.20
C LEU A 129 16.36 11.66 0.62
N TYR A 130 16.31 12.73 1.40
CA TYR A 130 15.81 14.03 0.95
C TYR A 130 16.63 14.61 -0.20
N GLN A 131 17.97 14.63 -0.06
CA GLN A 131 18.87 15.13 -1.10
C GLN A 131 18.76 14.31 -2.38
N PHE A 132 18.62 12.99 -2.27
CA PHE A 132 18.36 12.12 -3.40
C PHE A 132 17.04 12.49 -4.11
N ALA A 133 15.95 12.65 -3.36
CA ALA A 133 14.66 13.04 -3.92
C ALA A 133 14.70 14.41 -4.62
N LEU A 134 15.42 15.40 -4.05
CA LEU A 134 15.62 16.70 -4.68
C LEU A 134 16.48 16.63 -5.94
N LYS A 135 17.55 15.83 -5.93
CA LYS A 135 18.44 15.64 -7.08
C LYS A 135 17.69 15.06 -8.27
N GLU A 136 16.95 13.97 -8.05
CA GLU A 136 16.17 13.33 -9.10
C GLU A 136 15.00 14.23 -9.54
N GLY A 137 14.35 14.91 -8.58
CA GLY A 137 13.30 15.89 -8.82
C GLY A 137 13.77 17.16 -9.54
N ALA A 138 15.07 17.42 -9.66
CA ALA A 138 15.58 18.58 -10.40
C ALA A 138 15.29 18.50 -11.91
N SER A 139 15.00 17.30 -12.42
CA SER A 139 14.56 17.07 -13.81
C SER A 139 13.09 17.46 -14.05
N PHE A 140 12.33 17.71 -12.98
CA PHE A 140 10.93 18.05 -13.07
C PHE A 140 10.70 19.55 -13.17
N GLU A 141 9.56 19.92 -13.75
CA GLU A 141 9.08 21.30 -13.81
C GLU A 141 9.01 21.90 -12.39
N PRO A 142 9.71 23.02 -12.09
CA PRO A 142 9.91 23.50 -10.73
C PRO A 142 8.64 23.63 -9.90
N LYS A 143 7.54 24.12 -10.49
CA LYS A 143 6.24 24.27 -9.81
C LYS A 143 5.69 22.95 -9.26
N LEU A 144 5.98 21.82 -9.90
CA LEU A 144 5.50 20.50 -9.46
C LEU A 144 6.33 19.90 -8.32
N THR A 145 7.47 20.51 -7.99
CA THR A 145 8.37 20.08 -6.90
C THR A 145 8.37 21.03 -5.69
N GLU A 146 7.50 22.06 -5.70
CA GLU A 146 7.44 23.07 -4.64
C GLU A 146 7.25 22.45 -3.25
N ILE A 147 6.31 21.52 -3.11
CA ILE A 147 6.06 20.81 -1.84
C ILE A 147 7.27 19.99 -1.37
N MET A 148 7.97 19.34 -2.30
CA MET A 148 9.21 18.63 -1.98
C MET A 148 10.26 19.60 -1.43
N ARG A 149 10.40 20.80 -1.99
CA ARG A 149 11.39 21.80 -1.53
C ARG A 149 11.00 22.45 -0.21
N LEU A 150 9.70 22.65 0.04
CA LEU A 150 9.18 23.21 1.29
C LEU A 150 9.43 22.30 2.49
N THR A 151 9.51 20.98 2.27
CA THR A 151 9.73 19.92 3.27
C THR A 151 10.98 20.13 4.14
N ASN A 152 11.96 20.89 3.65
CA ASN A 152 13.11 21.41 4.41
C ASN A 152 13.81 20.43 5.37
N GLY A 153 13.96 19.14 5.03
CA GLY A 153 14.86 18.16 5.67
C GLY A 153 14.59 17.75 7.13
N ASP A 154 14.24 18.70 8.01
CA ASP A 154 14.15 18.55 9.47
C ASP A 154 12.72 18.24 9.94
N GLY A 155 11.71 18.53 9.12
CA GLY A 155 10.29 18.47 9.52
C GLY A 155 9.57 17.16 9.21
N VAL A 156 10.23 16.14 8.62
CA VAL A 156 9.49 15.15 7.84
C VAL A 156 9.84 13.69 8.12
N ALA A 157 8.79 12.88 8.26
CA ALA A 157 8.83 11.42 8.25
C ALA A 157 9.20 10.94 6.85
N ILE A 158 10.50 10.83 6.59
CA ILE A 158 10.97 10.11 5.41
C ILE A 158 10.89 8.61 5.69
N LEU A 159 10.02 7.92 4.94
CA LEU A 159 9.89 6.47 4.98
C LEU A 159 10.40 5.89 3.67
N SER A 160 11.42 5.04 3.77
CA SER A 160 11.80 4.14 2.68
C SER A 160 10.97 2.87 2.81
N LEU A 161 10.01 2.68 1.90
CA LEU A 161 9.12 1.52 1.92
C LEU A 161 9.54 0.52 0.84
N GLY A 162 9.63 -0.76 1.22
CA GLY A 162 9.71 -1.84 0.23
C GLY A 162 8.33 -2.09 -0.35
N ILE A 163 8.20 -2.02 -1.67
CA ILE A 163 6.96 -2.38 -2.35
C ILE A 163 6.89 -3.91 -2.45
N HIS A 164 5.72 -4.46 -2.12
CA HIS A 164 5.46 -5.88 -2.23
C HIS A 164 4.17 -6.11 -3.00
N ASP A 165 4.10 -7.21 -3.73
CA ASP A 165 2.87 -7.70 -4.31
C ASP A 165 2.66 -9.18 -4.00
N LEU A 166 1.44 -9.65 -4.23
CA LEU A 166 1.01 -10.99 -3.83
C LEU A 166 0.01 -11.54 -4.84
N VAL A 167 0.28 -12.77 -5.29
CA VAL A 167 -0.67 -13.59 -6.06
C VAL A 167 -0.95 -14.84 -5.24
N LEU A 168 -2.22 -15.11 -4.98
CA LEU A 168 -2.68 -16.30 -4.26
C LEU A 168 -3.66 -17.09 -5.13
N GLU A 169 -3.49 -18.40 -5.16
CA GLU A 169 -4.45 -19.32 -5.78
C GLU A 169 -5.44 -19.81 -4.73
N PHE A 170 -6.69 -20.03 -5.15
CA PHE A 170 -7.76 -20.47 -4.24
C PHE A 170 -7.40 -21.77 -3.51
N ASP A 171 -6.73 -22.70 -4.18
CA ASP A 171 -6.34 -24.00 -3.62
C ASP A 171 -5.27 -23.90 -2.52
N GLN A 172 -4.59 -22.74 -2.40
CA GLN A 172 -3.66 -22.48 -1.31
C GLN A 172 -4.41 -22.10 -0.02
N LEU A 173 -5.65 -21.63 -0.13
CA LEU A 173 -6.49 -21.31 1.03
C LEU A 173 -7.25 -22.56 1.47
N SER A 174 -7.29 -22.78 2.78
CA SER A 174 -8.02 -23.90 3.35
C SER A 174 -9.53 -23.74 3.11
N ARG A 175 -10.15 -24.69 2.41
CA ARG A 175 -11.60 -24.74 2.13
C ARG A 175 -12.42 -25.15 3.36
N GLY A 176 -13.69 -24.76 3.41
CA GLY A 176 -14.62 -25.14 4.47
C GLY A 176 -14.41 -24.44 5.81
N HIS A 177 -13.63 -23.36 5.84
CA HIS A 177 -13.36 -22.58 7.05
C HIS A 177 -14.16 -21.26 7.03
N ARG A 178 -14.58 -20.82 8.23
CA ARG A 178 -15.20 -19.50 8.44
C ARG A 178 -14.13 -18.40 8.56
N ILE A 179 -13.18 -18.38 7.61
CA ILE A 179 -12.06 -17.44 7.59
C ILE A 179 -11.99 -16.79 6.20
N ALA A 180 -11.93 -15.47 6.16
CA ALA A 180 -11.78 -14.70 4.92
C ALA A 180 -10.55 -13.79 4.99
N LEU A 181 -9.77 -13.74 3.91
CA LEU A 181 -8.73 -12.73 3.70
C LEU A 181 -9.32 -11.61 2.83
N VAL A 182 -9.00 -10.35 3.10
CA VAL A 182 -9.47 -9.20 2.29
C VAL A 182 -8.37 -8.16 2.08
N GLY A 183 -8.50 -7.34 1.03
CA GLY A 183 -7.54 -6.27 0.74
C GLY A 183 -6.11 -6.76 0.58
N ASP A 184 -5.14 -6.03 1.13
CA ASP A 184 -3.71 -6.36 1.03
C ASP A 184 -3.35 -7.70 1.70
N ALA A 185 -4.21 -8.23 2.58
CA ALA A 185 -4.04 -9.57 3.11
C ALA A 185 -4.24 -10.63 2.03
N ALA A 186 -5.11 -10.41 1.04
CA ALA A 186 -5.40 -11.35 -0.03
C ALA A 186 -4.67 -11.03 -1.35
N HIS A 187 -4.60 -9.75 -1.73
CA HIS A 187 -4.15 -9.32 -3.06
C HIS A 187 -3.35 -8.01 -3.02
N SER A 188 -2.36 -7.93 -2.11
CA SER A 188 -1.41 -6.82 -2.08
C SER A 188 -0.84 -6.53 -3.46
N MET A 189 -0.86 -5.27 -3.88
CA MET A 189 -0.44 -4.86 -5.22
C MET A 189 0.35 -3.56 -5.17
N THR A 190 1.17 -3.34 -6.20
CA THR A 190 1.89 -2.07 -6.34
C THR A 190 0.92 -0.89 -6.49
N PRO A 191 1.23 0.30 -5.92
CA PRO A 191 0.28 1.41 -5.86
C PRO A 191 0.00 2.08 -7.21
N PHE A 192 0.70 1.72 -8.29
CA PHE A 192 0.62 2.40 -9.59
C PHE A 192 -0.74 2.31 -10.26
N SER A 193 -1.41 1.18 -10.08
CA SER A 193 -2.74 0.96 -10.62
C SER A 193 -3.82 1.70 -9.84
N ARG A 194 -3.55 2.19 -8.62
CA ARG A 194 -4.49 2.89 -7.72
C ARG A 194 -5.79 2.10 -7.45
N ARG A 195 -5.73 0.76 -7.56
CA ARG A 195 -6.89 -0.14 -7.43
C ARG A 195 -7.00 -0.83 -6.07
N GLY A 196 -5.92 -0.92 -5.29
CA GLY A 196 -5.88 -1.68 -4.04
C GLY A 196 -7.00 -1.30 -3.06
N ALA A 197 -7.12 0.00 -2.73
CA ALA A 197 -8.17 0.49 -1.84
C ALA A 197 -9.59 0.23 -2.39
N CYS A 198 -9.81 0.43 -3.70
CA CYS A 198 -11.09 0.14 -4.33
C CYS A 198 -11.43 -1.35 -4.24
N HIS A 199 -10.45 -2.23 -4.46
CA HIS A 199 -10.62 -3.66 -4.35
C HIS A 199 -10.95 -4.07 -2.91
N ALA A 200 -10.22 -3.57 -1.92
CA ALA A 200 -10.50 -3.84 -0.52
C ALA A 200 -11.93 -3.39 -0.10
N MET A 201 -12.41 -2.26 -0.62
CA MET A 201 -13.80 -1.82 -0.38
C MET A 201 -14.83 -2.75 -1.04
N ILE A 202 -14.57 -3.24 -2.25
CA ILE A 202 -15.43 -4.23 -2.91
C ILE A 202 -15.49 -5.52 -2.07
N ASP A 203 -14.34 -5.99 -1.58
CA ASP A 203 -14.26 -7.17 -0.72
C ASP A 203 -15.13 -6.99 0.53
N ALA A 204 -14.99 -5.84 1.21
CA ALA A 204 -15.73 -5.53 2.42
C ALA A 204 -17.24 -5.43 2.17
N LEU A 205 -17.67 -4.86 1.04
CA LEU A 205 -19.08 -4.73 0.68
C LEU A 205 -19.72 -6.09 0.37
N LYS A 206 -19.04 -6.94 -0.39
CA LYS A 206 -19.53 -8.28 -0.73
C LYS A 206 -19.64 -9.16 0.52
N LEU A 207 -18.56 -9.21 1.30
CA LEU A 207 -18.52 -9.97 2.54
C LEU A 207 -19.57 -9.47 3.54
N GLY A 208 -19.70 -8.14 3.71
CA GLY A 208 -20.72 -7.55 4.57
C GLY A 208 -22.14 -7.91 4.13
N LYS A 209 -22.41 -7.94 2.81
CA LYS A 209 -23.69 -8.36 2.26
C LYS A 209 -23.97 -9.84 2.52
N ALA A 210 -23.00 -10.73 2.25
CA ALA A 210 -23.13 -12.15 2.48
C ALA A 210 -23.44 -12.48 3.96
N ILE A 211 -22.71 -11.83 4.88
CA ILE A 211 -22.94 -11.96 6.33
C ILE A 211 -24.34 -11.45 6.71
N GLY A 212 -24.74 -10.30 6.18
CA GLY A 212 -26.04 -9.69 6.50
C GLY A 212 -27.25 -10.50 6.01
N GLU A 213 -27.13 -11.18 4.87
CA GLU A 213 -28.23 -11.91 4.25
C GLU A 213 -28.42 -13.33 4.80
N ARG A 214 -27.32 -14.05 5.09
CA ARG A 214 -27.37 -15.47 5.50
C ARG A 214 -27.04 -15.72 6.96
N GLY A 215 -26.46 -14.74 7.64
CA GLY A 215 -25.93 -14.94 8.98
C GLY A 215 -24.71 -15.88 8.99
N PRO A 216 -24.13 -16.10 10.17
CA PRO A 216 -22.85 -16.77 10.30
C PRO A 216 -22.90 -18.28 10.09
N ASP A 217 -24.05 -18.94 10.21
CA ASP A 217 -24.17 -20.40 10.17
C ASP A 217 -24.05 -20.99 8.76
N ASP A 218 -24.64 -20.33 7.76
CA ASP A 218 -24.76 -20.85 6.38
C ASP A 218 -23.83 -20.15 5.37
N ILE A 219 -22.85 -19.39 5.85
CA ILE A 219 -22.04 -18.51 4.99
C ILE A 219 -20.86 -19.19 4.27
N VAL A 220 -20.52 -20.44 4.58
CA VAL A 220 -19.25 -21.04 4.12
C VAL A 220 -19.15 -21.07 2.60
N GLU A 221 -20.21 -21.47 1.90
CA GLU A 221 -20.24 -21.52 0.44
C GLU A 221 -20.03 -20.11 -0.18
N ASP A 222 -20.58 -19.09 0.47
CA ASP A 222 -20.45 -17.69 0.02
C ASP A 222 -19.09 -17.10 0.28
N LEU A 223 -18.47 -17.45 1.41
CA LEU A 223 -17.08 -17.10 1.65
C LEU A 223 -16.18 -17.73 0.59
N GLU A 224 -16.46 -18.96 0.17
CA GLU A 224 -15.70 -19.61 -0.90
C GLU A 224 -15.92 -18.93 -2.25
N GLU A 225 -17.17 -18.63 -2.62
CA GLU A 225 -17.50 -17.92 -3.86
C GLU A 225 -16.87 -16.51 -3.90
N ASP A 226 -17.04 -15.72 -2.83
CA ASP A 226 -16.46 -14.39 -2.69
C ASP A 226 -14.92 -14.45 -2.73
N THR A 227 -14.32 -15.46 -2.10
CA THR A 227 -12.86 -15.64 -2.12
C THR A 227 -12.35 -15.94 -3.52
N GLN A 228 -13.02 -16.82 -4.28
CA GLN A 228 -12.63 -17.12 -5.66
C GLN A 228 -12.73 -15.88 -6.56
N GLU A 229 -13.82 -15.13 -6.47
CA GLU A 229 -13.97 -13.89 -7.23
C GLU A 229 -12.90 -12.87 -6.86
N MET A 230 -12.71 -12.66 -5.56
CA MET A 230 -11.74 -11.70 -5.04
C MET A 230 -10.33 -12.03 -5.53
N LEU A 231 -9.90 -13.30 -5.41
CA LEU A 231 -8.59 -13.74 -5.85
C LEU A 231 -8.42 -13.55 -7.36
N LYS A 232 -9.42 -13.93 -8.16
CA LYS A 232 -9.38 -13.73 -9.61
C LYS A 232 -9.17 -12.25 -9.97
N ARG A 233 -10.04 -11.38 -9.46
CA ARG A 233 -9.97 -9.92 -9.72
C ARG A 233 -8.69 -9.30 -9.15
N GLY A 234 -8.29 -9.71 -7.95
CA GLY A 234 -7.09 -9.24 -7.26
C GLY A 234 -5.82 -9.61 -8.02
N ASN A 235 -5.65 -10.88 -8.37
CA ASN A 235 -4.51 -11.39 -9.12
C ASN A 235 -4.41 -10.73 -10.50
N GLU A 236 -5.53 -10.59 -11.23
CA GLU A 236 -5.53 -9.86 -12.50
C GLU A 236 -5.04 -8.41 -12.33
N ALA A 237 -5.44 -7.74 -11.24
CA ALA A 237 -4.99 -6.37 -10.96
C ALA A 237 -3.52 -6.29 -10.56
N VAL A 238 -3.01 -7.26 -9.80
CA VAL A 238 -1.59 -7.40 -9.43
C VAL A 238 -0.74 -7.57 -10.68
N LEU A 239 -1.08 -8.55 -11.52
CA LEU A 239 -0.35 -8.84 -12.76
C LEU A 239 -0.36 -7.64 -13.72
N LYS A 240 -1.51 -6.99 -13.91
CA LYS A 240 -1.58 -5.74 -14.69
C LYS A 240 -0.70 -4.63 -14.11
N SER A 241 -0.58 -4.55 -12.79
CA SER A 241 0.28 -3.55 -12.14
C SER A 241 1.77 -3.85 -12.34
N ARG A 242 2.16 -5.14 -12.41
CA ARG A 242 3.51 -5.56 -12.80
C ARG A 242 3.82 -5.19 -14.25
N THR A 243 2.95 -5.54 -15.19
CA THR A 243 3.15 -5.22 -16.61
C THR A 243 3.18 -3.71 -16.85
N ALA A 244 2.32 -2.94 -16.18
CA ALA A 244 2.37 -1.47 -16.27
C ALA A 244 3.70 -0.89 -15.76
N ASN A 245 4.39 -1.61 -14.86
CA ASN A 245 5.72 -1.26 -14.41
C ASN A 245 6.80 -1.69 -15.42
N GLU A 246 6.72 -2.91 -15.93
CA GLU A 246 7.66 -3.46 -16.92
C GLU A 246 7.62 -2.70 -18.25
N GLU A 247 6.42 -2.41 -18.78
CA GLU A 247 6.26 -1.58 -19.99
C GLU A 247 6.79 -0.15 -19.79
N ARG A 248 6.81 0.32 -18.55
CA ARG A 248 7.39 1.62 -18.21
C ARG A 248 8.92 1.56 -18.26
N ALA A 249 9.52 0.51 -17.71
CA ALA A 249 10.96 0.25 -17.80
C ALA A 249 11.42 0.01 -19.26
N ALA A 250 10.59 -0.63 -20.09
CA ALA A 250 10.92 -0.96 -21.49
C ALA A 250 10.78 0.20 -22.50
N ARG A 251 10.27 1.37 -22.08
CA ARG A 251 10.16 2.58 -22.93
C ARG A 251 11.37 3.51 -22.81
N GLU A 252 12.42 3.06 -22.14
CA GLU A 252 13.75 3.67 -22.12
C GLU A 252 14.60 3.22 -23.31
#